data_AF-A0AAN8GAA6-F1
#
_entry.id   AF-A0AAN8GAA6-F1
#
_cell.length_a   1.000
_cell.length_b   1.000
_cell.length_c   1.000
_cell.angle_alpha   90.00
_cell.angle_beta   90.00
_cell.angle_gamma   90.00
#
_symmetry.space_group_name_H-M   'P 1'
#
loop_
_entity.id
_entity.type
_entity.pdbx_description
1 polymer ?
#
loop_
_entity_poly.entity_id
_entity_poly.type
_entity_poly.pdbx_seq_one_letter_code
_entity_poly.pdbx_strand_id
1 'polypeptide(L)'
;MAEAFPSDDKPKSSEDDEETKPEENGETSTSADGDEENREKHFCNVHTTEELCRYCRDCQKTLCMKCLADEHQEPNHWVQTLEEVEPWARQRLRDHIGQMKAKTEELEVYKAQLQKRQEDLEKWKEEACAQVDRDVENIITMVKQARDEAVKRYYLKLLQDALNSREDDVKEPDLD
;
A
#
# COMPACT_ATOMS: atom_id res chain seq x y z
N MET A 1 10.04 -35.12 -5.61
CA MET A 1 9.69 -33.80 -6.16
C MET A 1 9.77 -32.83 -5.00
N ALA A 2 10.87 -32.07 -4.95
CA ALA A 2 11.14 -31.08 -3.92
C ALA A 2 11.35 -29.76 -4.66
N GLU A 3 10.49 -28.78 -4.42
CA GLU A 3 10.65 -27.44 -4.96
C GLU A 3 11.06 -26.51 -3.81
N ALA A 4 12.28 -26.00 -3.94
CA ALA A 4 12.91 -25.04 -3.06
C ALA A 4 12.46 -23.62 -3.47
N PHE A 5 12.06 -22.82 -2.48
CA PHE A 5 11.82 -21.39 -2.66
C PHE A 5 13.14 -20.62 -2.51
N PRO A 6 13.50 -19.71 -3.43
CA PRO A 6 14.67 -18.85 -3.26
C PRO A 6 14.34 -17.64 -2.40
N SER A 7 15.18 -17.42 -1.37
CA SER A 7 15.20 -16.22 -0.53
C SER A 7 16.16 -15.20 -1.16
N ASP A 8 15.62 -14.09 -1.67
CA ASP A 8 16.42 -12.94 -2.09
C ASP A 8 16.43 -11.89 -0.97
N ASP A 9 17.45 -12.00 -0.11
CA ASP A 9 17.82 -11.00 0.88
C ASP A 9 18.87 -10.07 0.25
N LYS A 10 18.53 -8.79 0.10
CA LYS A 10 19.49 -7.77 -0.34
C LYS A 10 19.27 -6.47 0.43
N PRO A 11 20.14 -6.13 1.41
CA PRO A 11 20.13 -4.82 2.02
C PRO A 11 20.82 -3.81 1.09
N LYS A 12 20.11 -2.74 0.71
CA LYS A 12 20.67 -1.56 0.04
C LYS A 12 20.99 -0.49 1.08
N SER A 13 22.18 0.05 0.92
CA SER A 13 22.86 1.12 1.65
C SER A 13 22.02 2.40 1.78
N SER A 14 22.03 2.97 2.98
CA SER A 14 21.66 4.35 3.28
C SER A 14 22.85 5.27 2.96
N GLU A 15 22.69 6.12 1.95
CA GLU A 15 23.56 7.27 1.68
C GLU A 15 22.91 8.54 2.22
N ASP A 16 23.78 9.49 2.53
CA ASP A 16 23.64 10.72 3.30
C ASP A 16 22.60 11.72 2.78
N ASP A 17 21.83 12.34 3.69
CA ASP A 17 21.07 13.56 3.43
C ASP A 17 21.61 14.71 4.31
N GLU A 18 22.34 15.60 3.65
CA GLU A 18 22.95 16.83 4.15
C GLU A 18 21.87 17.93 4.20
N GLU A 19 21.43 18.31 5.42
CA GLU A 19 20.53 19.44 5.65
C GLU A 19 21.20 20.76 5.24
N THR A 20 20.75 21.35 4.13
CA THR A 20 21.06 22.75 3.80
C THR A 20 19.79 23.59 3.87
N LYS A 21 19.70 24.46 4.88
CA LYS A 21 18.68 25.53 4.99
C LYS A 21 18.91 26.60 3.92
N PRO A 22 17.87 27.15 3.27
CA PRO A 22 17.99 28.41 2.57
C PRO A 22 17.63 29.58 3.50
N GLU A 23 18.52 30.58 3.53
CA GLU A 23 18.34 31.87 4.18
C GLU A 23 17.36 32.75 3.40
N GLU A 24 16.46 33.39 4.12
CA GLU A 24 15.65 34.52 3.65
C GLU A 24 16.49 35.81 3.63
N ASN A 25 16.39 36.55 2.52
CA ASN A 25 16.19 38.02 2.44
C ASN A 25 16.97 38.63 1.28
N GLY A 26 16.23 39.28 0.37
CA GLY A 26 16.77 40.05 -0.73
C GLY A 26 15.66 40.89 -1.34
N GLU A 27 15.38 42.02 -0.70
CA GLU A 27 14.56 43.09 -1.27
C GLU A 27 15.22 43.59 -2.56
N THR A 28 14.46 43.71 -3.65
CA THR A 28 14.82 44.68 -4.70
C THR A 28 13.57 45.19 -5.41
N SER A 29 13.43 46.49 -5.31
CA SER A 29 12.45 47.38 -5.91
C SER A 29 12.60 47.51 -7.44
N THR A 30 11.45 47.64 -8.10
CA THR A 30 11.19 48.49 -9.28
C THR A 30 12.10 48.37 -10.50
N SER A 31 11.53 47.87 -11.61
CA SER A 31 11.66 48.46 -12.95
C SER A 31 10.56 47.88 -13.83
N ALA A 32 9.58 48.72 -14.18
CA ALA A 32 8.71 48.48 -15.32
C ALA A 32 9.47 48.98 -16.54
N ASP A 33 10.01 48.09 -17.36
CA ASP A 33 10.37 48.34 -18.77
C ASP A 33 10.92 47.04 -19.40
N GLY A 34 10.23 46.56 -20.44
CA GLY A 34 10.86 45.85 -21.56
C GLY A 34 11.07 44.32 -21.46
N ASP A 35 10.00 43.52 -21.39
CA ASP A 35 10.02 42.09 -21.75
C ASP A 35 9.09 41.82 -22.95
N GLU A 36 9.28 42.58 -24.04
CA GLU A 36 8.47 42.44 -25.27
C GLU A 36 9.22 41.73 -26.41
N GLU A 37 10.34 41.06 -26.12
CA GLU A 37 11.24 40.55 -27.15
C GLU A 37 11.66 39.09 -26.89
N ASN A 38 10.69 38.17 -26.97
CA ASN A 38 10.84 36.81 -27.54
C ASN A 38 9.55 35.96 -27.33
N ARG A 39 8.38 36.41 -27.80
CA ARG A 39 7.26 35.46 -27.97
C ARG A 39 7.58 34.60 -29.18
N GLU A 40 7.98 33.36 -28.96
CA GLU A 40 8.02 32.36 -30.03
C GLU A 40 6.66 32.32 -30.73
N LYS A 41 6.65 32.68 -32.00
CA LYS A 41 5.44 32.71 -32.82
C LYS A 41 5.11 31.29 -33.24
N HIS A 42 3.97 30.80 -32.79
CA HIS A 42 3.45 29.49 -33.20
C HIS A 42 2.56 29.66 -34.43
N PHE A 43 2.90 28.96 -35.52
CA PHE A 43 2.19 29.02 -36.79
C PHE A 43 1.20 27.87 -36.96
N CYS A 44 0.17 28.08 -37.77
CA CYS A 44 -0.83 27.06 -38.07
C CYS A 44 -0.25 25.93 -38.93
N ASN A 45 -0.59 24.68 -38.60
CA ASN A 45 -0.16 23.51 -39.35
C ASN A 45 -0.76 23.43 -40.78
N VAL A 46 -1.88 24.10 -41.02
CA VAL A 46 -2.57 24.14 -42.33
C VAL A 46 -2.18 25.40 -43.10
N HIS A 47 -2.22 26.54 -42.41
CA HIS A 47 -1.87 27.84 -42.96
C HIS A 47 -0.50 28.25 -42.42
N THR A 48 0.57 27.66 -42.95
CA THR A 48 1.94 27.76 -42.39
C THR A 48 2.49 29.18 -42.26
N THR A 49 1.92 30.14 -42.97
CA THR A 49 2.29 31.57 -42.89
C THR A 49 1.47 32.36 -41.86
N GLU A 50 0.44 31.76 -41.27
CA GLU A 50 -0.47 32.43 -40.34
C GLU A 50 -0.16 32.03 -38.89
N GLU A 51 -0.06 33.03 -38.02
CA GLU A 51 0.13 32.82 -36.58
C GLU A 51 -1.16 32.35 -35.91
N LEU A 52 -1.02 31.51 -34.88
CA LEU A 52 -2.12 31.06 -34.03
C LEU A 52 -2.45 32.16 -33.01
N CYS A 53 -3.66 32.71 -33.07
CA CYS A 53 -4.05 33.87 -32.26
C CYS A 53 -5.41 33.72 -31.56
N ARG A 54 -6.14 32.64 -31.85
CA ARG A 54 -7.47 32.37 -31.30
C ARG A 54 -7.54 30.98 -30.69
N TYR A 55 -8.52 30.78 -29.80
CA TYR A 55 -8.83 29.46 -29.24
C TYR A 55 -10.33 29.19 -29.40
N CYS A 56 -10.66 28.04 -29.97
CA CYS A 56 -12.03 27.56 -30.03
C CYS A 56 -12.29 26.64 -28.83
N ARG A 57 -13.29 26.96 -28.00
CA ARG A 57 -13.64 26.17 -26.82
C ARG A 57 -14.26 24.82 -27.17
N ASP A 58 -15.06 24.77 -28.23
CA ASP A 58 -15.77 23.55 -28.63
C ASP A 58 -14.79 22.51 -29.21
N CYS A 59 -13.83 22.96 -30.02
CA CYS A 59 -12.79 22.10 -30.59
C CYS A 59 -11.57 21.93 -29.69
N GLN A 60 -11.47 22.70 -28.60
CA GLN A 60 -10.32 22.74 -27.68
C GLN A 60 -8.96 22.90 -28.37
N LYS A 61 -8.91 23.70 -29.45
CA LYS A 61 -7.69 23.91 -30.24
C LYS A 61 -7.44 25.39 -30.53
N THR A 62 -6.17 25.73 -30.72
CA THR A 62 -5.75 27.05 -31.17
C THR A 62 -5.92 27.17 -32.69
N LEU A 63 -6.29 28.36 -33.15
CA LEU A 63 -6.65 28.66 -34.53
C LEU A 63 -5.88 29.90 -35.01
N CYS A 64 -5.56 29.93 -36.30
CA CYS A 64 -5.22 31.16 -36.99
C CYS A 64 -6.48 31.84 -37.57
N MET A 65 -6.33 33.06 -38.08
CA MET A 65 -7.46 33.83 -38.64
C MET A 65 -8.12 33.15 -39.84
N LYS A 66 -7.37 32.43 -40.68
CA LYS A 66 -7.93 31.68 -41.81
C LYS A 66 -8.81 30.51 -41.35
N CYS A 67 -8.33 29.68 -40.42
CA CYS A 67 -9.14 28.59 -39.86
C CYS A 67 -10.42 29.10 -39.17
N LEU A 68 -10.35 30.28 -38.54
CA LEU A 68 -11.51 30.95 -37.98
C LEU A 68 -12.53 31.32 -39.07
N ALA A 69 -12.05 31.93 -40.16
CA ALA A 69 -12.89 32.37 -41.26
C ALA A 69 -13.52 31.21 -42.06
N ASP A 70 -12.82 30.08 -42.20
CA ASP A 70 -13.30 28.98 -43.04
C ASP A 70 -14.26 28.03 -42.29
N GLU A 71 -13.88 27.60 -41.08
CA GLU A 71 -14.55 26.48 -40.40
C GLU A 71 -15.14 26.83 -39.03
N HIS A 72 -14.64 27.87 -38.35
CA HIS A 72 -14.97 28.13 -36.94
C HIS A 72 -15.71 29.45 -36.74
N GLN A 73 -16.46 29.90 -37.75
CA GLN A 73 -17.23 31.15 -37.66
C GLN A 73 -18.34 31.06 -36.60
N GLU A 74 -18.54 32.17 -35.88
CA GLU A 74 -19.73 32.35 -35.06
C GLU A 74 -20.99 32.38 -35.95
N PRO A 75 -22.14 31.85 -35.47
CA PRO A 75 -22.41 31.38 -34.10
C PRO A 75 -22.09 29.88 -33.86
N ASN A 76 -21.51 29.18 -34.83
CA ASN A 76 -21.37 27.73 -34.75
C ASN A 76 -20.35 27.30 -33.68
N HIS A 77 -19.28 28.07 -33.50
CA HIS A 77 -18.20 27.78 -32.56
C HIS A 77 -17.95 28.99 -31.65
N TRP A 78 -17.75 28.73 -30.36
CA TRP A 78 -17.34 29.71 -29.39
C TRP A 78 -15.82 29.92 -29.47
N VAL A 79 -15.41 31.08 -29.98
CA VAL A 79 -14.00 31.42 -30.21
C VAL A 79 -13.62 32.67 -29.40
N GLN A 80 -12.48 32.60 -28.72
CA GLN A 80 -11.93 33.69 -27.90
C GLN A 80 -10.48 33.97 -28.29
N THR A 81 -9.95 35.11 -27.85
CA THR A 81 -8.50 35.36 -27.96
C THR A 81 -7.73 34.51 -26.97
N LEU A 82 -6.45 34.26 -27.25
CA LEU A 82 -5.61 33.50 -26.31
C LEU A 82 -5.48 34.21 -24.96
N GLU A 83 -5.43 35.54 -24.97
CA GLU A 83 -5.34 36.39 -23.77
C GLU A 83 -6.57 36.26 -22.87
N GLU A 84 -7.76 36.10 -23.45
CA GLU A 84 -9.00 35.88 -22.69
C GLU A 84 -9.09 34.48 -22.09
N VAL A 85 -8.54 33.48 -22.79
CA VAL A 85 -8.63 32.07 -22.39
C VAL A 85 -7.55 31.70 -21.38
N GLU A 86 -6.39 32.36 -21.45
CA GLU A 86 -5.21 32.05 -20.63
C GLU A 86 -5.52 31.99 -19.12
N PRO A 87 -6.18 32.99 -18.50
CA PRO A 87 -6.46 32.96 -17.06
C PRO A 87 -7.37 31.79 -16.67
N TRP A 88 -8.38 31.52 -17.49
CA TRP A 88 -9.32 30.43 -17.28
C TRP A 88 -8.65 29.06 -17.41
N ALA A 89 -7.84 28.88 -18.46
CA ALA A 89 -7.12 27.63 -18.70
C ALA A 89 -6.10 27.36 -17.59
N ARG A 90 -5.35 28.40 -17.17
CA ARG A 90 -4.42 28.32 -16.05
C ARG A 90 -5.12 27.94 -14.76
N GLN A 91 -6.26 28.56 -14.45
CA GLN A 91 -7.04 28.22 -13.26
C GLN A 91 -7.52 26.77 -13.31
N ARG A 92 -8.09 26.35 -14.44
CA ARG A 92 -8.58 24.98 -14.61
C ARG A 92 -7.47 23.94 -14.45
N LEU A 93 -6.27 24.22 -14.97
CA LEU A 93 -5.10 23.35 -14.75
C LEU A 93 -4.71 23.30 -13.27
N ARG A 94 -4.69 24.44 -12.56
CA ARG A 94 -4.44 24.47 -11.11
C ARG A 94 -5.44 23.63 -10.33
N ASP A 95 -6.73 23.75 -10.66
CA ASP A 95 -7.79 22.97 -10.00
C ASP A 95 -7.61 21.48 -10.24
N HIS A 96 -7.31 21.07 -11.48
CA HIS A 96 -7.03 19.66 -11.80
C HIS A 96 -5.80 19.13 -11.07
N ILE A 97 -4.70 19.90 -11.01
CA ILE A 97 -3.51 19.53 -10.25
C ILE A 97 -3.84 19.39 -8.77
N GLY A 98 -4.61 20.32 -8.20
CA GLY A 98 -5.06 20.25 -6.80
C GLY A 98 -5.87 18.99 -6.51
N GLN A 99 -6.84 18.67 -7.37
CA GLN A 99 -7.65 17.44 -7.25
C GLN A 99 -6.79 16.17 -7.37
N MET A 100 -5.82 16.16 -8.28
CA MET A 100 -4.91 15.01 -8.42
C MET A 100 -4.03 14.83 -7.19
N LYS A 101 -3.49 15.92 -6.62
CA LYS A 101 -2.70 15.86 -5.38
C LYS A 101 -3.53 15.31 -4.22
N ALA A 102 -4.74 15.81 -4.02
CA ALA A 102 -5.64 15.32 -2.97
C ALA A 102 -5.95 13.81 -3.12
N LYS A 103 -6.22 13.35 -4.35
CA LYS A 103 -6.43 11.91 -4.61
C LYS A 103 -5.18 11.07 -4.35
N THR A 104 -4.00 11.58 -4.70
CA THR A 104 -2.74 10.89 -4.41
C THR A 104 -2.53 10.75 -2.90
N GLU A 105 -2.79 11.81 -2.13
CA GLU A 105 -2.72 11.78 -0.67
C GLU A 105 -3.70 10.76 -0.07
N GLU A 106 -4.95 10.73 -0.54
CA GLU A 106 -5.94 9.72 -0.14
C GLU A 106 -5.46 8.29 -0.44
N LEU A 107 -4.89 8.06 -1.62
CA LEU A 107 -4.38 6.74 -2.02
C LEU A 107 -3.19 6.29 -1.15
N GLU A 108 -2.28 7.19 -0.79
CA GLU A 108 -1.18 6.86 0.12
C GLU A 108 -1.69 6.50 1.53
N VAL A 109 -2.75 7.18 2.01
CA VAL A 109 -3.41 6.80 3.27
C VAL A 109 -4.02 5.39 3.16
N TYR A 110 -4.75 5.08 2.09
CA TYR A 110 -5.33 3.76 1.91
C TYR A 110 -4.27 2.66 1.78
N LYS A 111 -3.16 2.94 1.10
CA LYS A 111 -2.02 2.03 0.97
C LYS A 111 -1.41 1.72 2.34
N ALA A 112 -1.16 2.74 3.17
CA ALA A 112 -0.65 2.54 4.52
C ALA A 112 -1.61 1.71 5.39
N GLN A 113 -2.92 1.97 5.29
CA GLN A 113 -3.93 1.17 5.98
C GLN A 113 -3.97 -0.29 5.51
N LEU A 114 -3.79 -0.52 4.21
CA LEU A 114 -3.78 -1.86 3.63
C LEU A 114 -2.54 -2.65 4.08
N GLN A 115 -1.37 -2.00 4.08
CA GLN A 115 -0.13 -2.59 4.60
C GLN A 115 -0.27 -3.00 6.06
N LYS A 116 -0.78 -2.11 6.91
CA LYS A 116 -1.03 -2.43 8.32
C LYS A 116 -1.99 -3.62 8.49
N ARG A 117 -3.08 -3.66 7.72
CA ARG A 117 -4.02 -4.79 7.78
C ARG A 117 -3.39 -6.10 7.31
N GLN A 118 -2.49 -6.04 6.35
CA GLN A 118 -1.76 -7.22 5.90
C GLN A 118 -0.84 -7.74 7.03
N GLU A 119 -0.08 -6.86 7.67
CA GLU A 119 0.78 -7.21 8.81
C GLU A 119 -0.04 -7.80 9.97
N ASP A 120 -1.20 -7.19 10.29
CA ASP A 120 -2.10 -7.68 11.33
C ASP A 120 -2.63 -9.09 11.00
N LEU A 121 -2.98 -9.36 9.73
CA LEU A 121 -3.45 -10.67 9.28
C LEU A 121 -2.36 -11.74 9.34
N GLU A 122 -1.14 -11.40 8.94
CA GLU A 122 0.01 -12.30 9.02
C GLU A 122 0.30 -12.66 10.48
N LYS A 123 0.28 -11.67 11.38
CA LYS A 123 0.43 -11.89 12.82
C LYS A 123 -0.68 -12.78 13.39
N TRP A 124 -1.95 -12.53 13.05
CA TRP A 124 -3.06 -13.37 13.51
C TRP A 124 -2.95 -14.81 13.02
N LYS A 125 -2.49 -15.00 11.79
CA LYS A 125 -2.22 -16.34 11.25
C LYS A 125 -1.15 -17.04 12.07
N GLU A 126 -0.03 -16.38 12.36
CA GLU A 126 1.05 -16.95 13.18
C GLU A 126 0.58 -17.30 14.59
N GLU A 127 -0.16 -16.39 15.23
CA GLU A 127 -0.74 -16.59 16.56
C GLU A 127 -1.72 -17.77 16.58
N ALA A 128 -2.57 -17.90 15.55
CA ALA A 128 -3.52 -19.00 15.42
C ALA A 128 -2.80 -20.35 15.24
N CYS A 129 -1.78 -20.40 14.37
CA CYS A 129 -0.96 -21.61 14.20
C CYS A 129 -0.28 -22.01 15.52
N ALA A 130 0.37 -21.05 16.18
CA ALA A 130 1.04 -21.28 17.46
C ALA A 130 0.05 -21.70 18.57
N GLN A 131 -1.20 -21.24 18.52
CA GLN A 131 -2.24 -21.69 19.45
C GLN A 131 -2.61 -23.17 19.20
N VAL A 132 -2.83 -23.55 17.93
CA VAL A 132 -3.12 -24.94 17.57
C VAL A 132 -1.99 -25.87 17.99
N ASP A 133 -0.73 -25.50 17.73
CA ASP A 133 0.42 -26.32 18.12
C ASP A 133 0.50 -26.52 19.64
N ARG A 134 0.27 -25.45 20.42
CA ARG A 134 0.21 -25.53 21.89
C ARG A 134 -0.91 -26.45 22.36
N ASP A 135 -2.08 -26.37 21.75
CA ASP A 135 -3.22 -27.20 22.13
C ASP A 135 -2.96 -28.69 21.82
N VAL A 136 -2.35 -28.99 20.68
CA VAL A 136 -1.92 -30.35 20.32
C VAL A 136 -0.89 -30.88 21.33
N GLU A 137 0.11 -30.07 21.68
CA GLU A 137 1.15 -30.48 22.62
C GLU A 137 0.62 -30.69 24.05
N ASN A 138 -0.35 -29.86 24.46
CA ASN A 138 -1.09 -30.05 25.70
C ASN A 138 -1.86 -31.38 25.71
N ILE A 139 -2.59 -31.70 24.63
CA ILE A 139 -3.33 -32.96 24.52
C ILE A 139 -2.36 -34.16 24.58
N ILE A 140 -1.25 -34.11 23.85
CA ILE A 140 -0.21 -35.16 23.88
C ILE A 140 0.29 -35.36 25.31
N THR A 141 0.55 -34.27 26.03
CA THR A 141 1.04 -34.31 27.41
C THR A 141 0.00 -34.94 28.35
N MET A 142 -1.25 -34.53 28.26
CA MET A 142 -2.35 -35.11 29.05
C MET A 142 -2.51 -36.60 28.81
N VAL A 143 -2.47 -37.03 27.54
CA VAL A 143 -2.58 -38.46 27.18
C VAL A 143 -1.40 -39.28 27.73
N LYS A 144 -0.18 -38.74 27.65
CA LYS A 144 1.01 -39.39 28.23
C LYS A 144 0.88 -39.54 29.74
N GLN A 145 0.46 -38.50 30.45
CA GLN A 145 0.23 -38.54 31.90
C GLN A 145 -0.83 -39.58 32.28
N ALA A 146 -1.98 -39.56 31.60
CA ALA A 146 -3.06 -40.51 31.86
C ALA A 146 -2.62 -41.97 31.62
N ARG A 147 -1.83 -42.21 30.56
CA ARG A 147 -1.21 -43.52 30.30
C ARG A 147 -0.30 -43.93 31.44
N ASP A 148 0.62 -43.06 31.86
CA ASP A 148 1.61 -43.38 32.89
C ASP A 148 0.94 -43.67 34.24
N GLU A 149 -0.10 -42.92 34.58
CA GLU A 149 -0.93 -43.17 35.77
C GLU A 149 -1.71 -44.48 35.68
N ALA A 150 -2.26 -44.82 34.51
CA ALA A 150 -2.96 -46.08 34.30
C ALA A 150 -2.01 -47.29 34.44
N VAL A 151 -0.82 -47.21 33.83
CA VAL A 151 0.22 -48.25 33.95
C VAL A 151 0.68 -48.41 35.40
N LYS A 152 0.93 -47.30 36.10
CA LYS A 152 1.31 -47.33 37.51
C LYS A 152 0.24 -48.00 38.38
N ARG A 153 -1.03 -47.63 38.19
CA ARG A 153 -2.16 -48.24 38.90
C ARG A 153 -2.27 -49.74 38.64
N TYR A 154 -2.10 -50.15 37.39
CA TYR A 154 -2.13 -51.57 37.01
C TYR A 154 -1.01 -52.36 37.72
N TYR A 155 0.21 -51.84 37.73
CA TYR A 155 1.34 -52.51 38.36
C TYR A 155 1.19 -52.61 39.89
N LEU A 156 0.72 -51.54 40.55
CA LEU A 156 0.43 -51.55 41.98
C LEU A 156 -0.65 -52.58 42.34
N LYS A 157 -1.70 -52.69 41.52
CA LYS A 157 -2.74 -53.71 41.71
C LYS A 157 -2.17 -55.12 41.59
N LEU A 158 -1.35 -55.38 40.56
CA LEU A 158 -0.75 -56.69 40.35
C LEU A 158 0.15 -57.10 41.54
N LEU A 159 0.93 -56.15 42.08
CA LEU A 159 1.73 -56.39 43.27
C LEU A 159 0.87 -56.67 44.51
N GLN A 160 -0.22 -55.91 44.71
CA GLN A 160 -1.13 -56.14 45.82
C GLN A 160 -1.81 -57.51 45.73
N ASP A 161 -2.30 -57.89 44.55
CA ASP A 161 -2.95 -59.19 44.32
C ASP A 161 -1.96 -60.35 44.58
N ALA A 162 -0.69 -60.20 44.18
CA ALA A 162 0.36 -61.17 44.46
C ALA A 162 0.72 -61.27 45.96
N LEU A 163 0.71 -60.16 46.70
CA LEU A 163 0.93 -60.16 48.15
C LEU A 163 -0.24 -60.85 48.88
N ASN A 164 -1.48 -60.49 48.55
CA ASN A 164 -2.68 -61.07 49.17
C ASN A 164 -2.74 -62.59 48.95
N SER A 165 -2.45 -63.07 47.73
CA SER A 165 -2.44 -64.51 47.42
C SER A 165 -1.43 -65.27 48.30
N ARG A 166 -0.28 -64.66 48.62
CA ARG A 166 0.74 -65.26 49.48
C ARG A 166 0.34 -65.29 50.97
N GLU A 167 -0.54 -64.39 51.41
CA GLU A 167 -1.06 -64.37 52.78
C GLU A 167 -2.17 -65.40 53.00
N ASP A 168 -2.94 -65.71 51.96
CA ASP A 168 -3.99 -66.74 52.01
C ASP A 168 -3.39 -68.17 52.03
N ASP A 169 -2.29 -68.42 51.33
CA ASP A 169 -1.56 -69.71 51.36
C ASP A 169 -0.90 -70.01 52.73
N VAL A 170 -0.74 -69.02 53.60
CA VAL A 170 -0.13 -69.19 54.94
C VAL A 170 -1.19 -69.48 56.03
N LYS A 171 -2.48 -69.33 55.71
CA LYS A 171 -3.60 -69.68 56.60
C LYS A 171 -4.14 -71.07 56.27
N GLU A 172 -3.42 -72.12 56.67
CA GLU A 172 -3.96 -73.49 56.72
C GLU A 172 -4.18 -73.97 58.18
N PRO A 173 -5.05 -74.98 58.39
CA PRO A 173 -6.21 -74.89 59.25
C PRO A 173 -5.94 -75.27 60.71
N ASP A 174 -6.83 -74.82 61.59
CA ASP A 174 -6.90 -75.27 62.98
C ASP A 174 -6.93 -76.81 63.03
N LEU A 175 -5.87 -77.37 63.61
CA LEU A 175 -5.72 -78.78 63.92
C LEU A 175 -6.51 -79.06 65.22
N ASP A 176 -7.72 -79.62 65.06
CA ASP A 176 -8.45 -80.31 66.14
C ASP A 176 -7.84 -81.69 66.46
#